data_AF-A0A2V1NRL1-F1
#
_entry.id   AF-A0A2V1NRL1-F1
#
_cell.length_a   1.000
_cell.length_b   1.000
_cell.length_c   1.000
_cell.angle_alpha   90.00
_cell.angle_beta   90.00
_cell.angle_gamma   90.00
#
_symmetry.space_group_name_H-M   'P 1'
#
loop_
_entity.id
_entity.type
_entity.pdbx_description
1 polymer ?
#
loop_
_entity_poly.entity_id
_entity_poly.type
_entity_poly.pdbx_seq_one_letter_code
_entity_poly.pdbx_strand_id
1 'polypeptide(L)'
;MTAALRALRRRILTPALSSTSLEVRGFRKKNPAAQELLETIGRSFLEGYGQIVAAPDARAAEPRLEAIPRQFRGFAYEGAAMGCTIMDALPGSRGRRLSGLLAGRGGAHTYMAYVGIGWAMARLPRMLHPDVRKTDPLLRWLILDGYGFHQAYFHTDRFVHGQRREQKLPWPQDQTSYAHRAVDQGIGRALWFVGGTDVDTVLALTSAFAPARRGDLFSGVGLAATYAGGADADELLRLRERAGEYRPQLLQGSAFAAEAREHAGLTVPHTRLATEVLCGMEPHEAARVCRETRPGVPDRVDTPAYETWRQRIAGALVPDGRC
;
A
#
# COMPACT_ATOMS: atom_id res chain seq x y z
N MET A 1 -13.05 18.86 27.49
CA MET A 1 -12.06 18.65 26.40
C MET A 1 -11.32 19.96 26.16
N THR A 2 -10.00 20.00 26.36
CA THR A 2 -9.17 21.20 26.12
C THR A 2 -9.14 21.58 24.64
N ALA A 3 -8.90 22.86 24.34
CA ALA A 3 -8.81 23.36 22.96
C ALA A 3 -7.70 22.64 22.14
N ALA A 4 -6.59 22.26 22.79
CA ALA A 4 -5.51 21.48 22.20
C ALA A 4 -5.96 20.06 21.80
N LEU A 5 -6.71 19.36 22.65
CA LEU A 5 -7.29 18.05 22.33
C LEU A 5 -8.33 18.16 21.20
N ARG A 6 -9.09 19.26 21.13
CA ARG A 6 -10.06 19.50 20.06
C ARG A 6 -9.40 19.82 18.71
N ALA A 7 -8.33 20.61 18.71
CA ALA A 7 -7.53 20.93 17.53
C ALA A 7 -6.76 19.70 17.01
N LEU A 8 -6.17 18.91 17.92
CA LEU A 8 -5.51 17.64 17.59
C LEU A 8 -6.53 16.65 17.01
N ARG A 9 -7.70 16.51 17.65
CA ARG A 9 -8.80 15.67 17.15
C ARG A 9 -9.28 16.13 15.78
N ARG A 10 -9.46 17.43 15.52
CA ARG A 10 -9.86 17.95 14.20
C ARG A 10 -8.80 17.69 13.12
N ARG A 11 -7.52 17.86 13.44
CA ARG A 11 -6.40 17.65 12.50
C ARG A 11 -6.13 16.17 12.20
N ILE A 12 -6.39 15.29 13.17
CA ILE A 12 -6.27 13.83 13.00
C ILE A 12 -7.51 13.27 12.29
N LEU A 13 -8.72 13.72 12.66
CA LEU A 13 -9.99 13.18 12.17
C LEU A 13 -10.45 13.73 10.82
N THR A 14 -9.79 14.75 10.28
CA THR A 14 -10.15 15.33 8.99
C THR A 14 -8.90 15.44 8.14
N PRO A 15 -8.53 14.38 7.38
CA PRO A 15 -7.62 14.55 6.26
C PRO A 15 -8.25 15.59 5.33
N ALA A 16 -7.54 16.68 5.03
CA ALA A 16 -8.09 17.73 4.18
C ALA A 16 -8.37 17.13 2.79
N LEU A 17 -9.60 17.23 2.30
CA LEU A 17 -9.99 16.75 0.96
C LEU A 17 -9.14 17.35 -0.17
N SER A 18 -8.52 18.52 0.05
CA SER A 18 -7.55 19.12 -0.87
C SER A 18 -6.25 18.33 -0.99
N SER A 19 -6.02 17.32 -0.16
CA SER A 19 -4.78 16.56 -0.11
C SER A 19 -4.67 15.44 -1.16
N THR A 20 -5.67 15.24 -2.00
CA THR A 20 -5.70 14.18 -3.04
C THR A 20 -5.59 14.69 -4.48
N SER A 21 -5.64 16.01 -4.70
CA SER A 21 -5.45 16.58 -6.05
C SER A 21 -3.98 16.53 -6.45
N LEU A 22 -3.69 16.04 -7.65
CA LEU A 22 -2.31 15.99 -8.17
C LEU A 22 -1.69 17.39 -8.26
N GLU A 23 -2.50 18.41 -8.54
CA GLU A 23 -2.06 19.79 -8.67
C GLU A 23 -1.58 20.37 -7.34
N VAL A 24 -2.37 20.18 -6.27
CA VAL A 24 -1.99 20.62 -4.92
C VAL A 24 -0.71 19.92 -4.45
N ARG A 25 -0.46 18.71 -4.94
CA ARG A 25 0.73 17.91 -4.61
C ARG A 25 1.93 18.18 -5.51
N GLY A 26 1.76 18.90 -6.62
CA GLY A 26 2.81 19.11 -7.62
C GLY A 26 3.25 17.82 -8.34
N PHE A 27 2.37 16.81 -8.40
CA PHE A 27 2.69 15.54 -9.05
C PHE A 27 2.60 15.64 -10.57
N ARG A 28 3.29 14.73 -11.27
CA ARG A 28 3.24 14.65 -12.73
C ARG A 28 1.80 14.38 -13.18
N LYS A 29 1.35 15.14 -14.19
CA LYS A 29 0.08 14.90 -14.89
C LYS A 29 0.39 14.26 -16.24
N LYS A 30 0.18 12.95 -16.38
CA LYS A 30 0.41 12.23 -17.65
C LYS A 30 -0.61 12.61 -18.71
N ASN A 31 -1.87 12.40 -18.41
CA ASN A 31 -3.02 12.72 -19.25
C ASN A 31 -4.29 12.86 -18.37
N PRO A 32 -5.41 13.40 -18.90
CA PRO A 32 -6.62 13.61 -18.11
C PRO A 32 -7.20 12.32 -17.48
N ALA A 33 -7.13 11.19 -18.17
CA ALA A 33 -7.65 9.92 -17.67
C ALA A 33 -6.85 9.38 -16.47
N ALA A 34 -5.52 9.48 -16.54
CA ALA A 34 -4.63 9.11 -15.43
C ALA A 34 -4.85 10.04 -14.23
N GLN A 35 -5.04 11.34 -14.46
CA GLN A 35 -5.36 12.29 -13.39
C GLN A 35 -6.69 11.93 -12.70
N GLU A 36 -7.77 11.75 -13.46
CA GLU A 36 -9.09 11.40 -12.90
C GLU A 36 -9.03 10.08 -12.13
N LEU A 37 -8.28 9.09 -12.63
CA LEU A 37 -8.06 7.82 -11.94
C LEU A 37 -7.40 8.01 -10.57
N LEU A 38 -6.24 8.69 -10.53
CA LEU A 38 -5.49 8.87 -9.28
C LEU A 38 -6.26 9.73 -8.27
N GLU A 39 -6.95 10.77 -8.72
CA GLU A 39 -7.80 11.60 -7.87
C GLU A 39 -9.02 10.81 -7.35
N THR A 40 -9.62 9.94 -8.16
CA THR A 40 -10.73 9.07 -7.73
C THR A 40 -10.29 8.02 -6.71
N ILE A 41 -9.08 7.46 -6.85
CA ILE A 41 -8.49 6.59 -5.84
C ILE A 41 -8.38 7.34 -4.51
N GLY A 42 -7.82 8.56 -4.53
CA GLY A 42 -7.71 9.40 -3.34
C GLY A 42 -9.06 9.74 -2.71
N ARG A 43 -10.05 10.13 -3.51
CA ARG A 43 -11.43 10.38 -3.04
C ARG A 43 -12.06 9.15 -2.42
N SER A 44 -11.90 7.97 -3.03
CA SER A 44 -12.46 6.72 -2.53
C SER A 44 -11.84 6.29 -1.19
N PHE A 45 -10.53 6.48 -1.04
CA PHE A 45 -9.85 6.29 0.24
C PHE A 45 -10.42 7.21 1.32
N LEU A 46 -10.55 8.51 1.03
CA LEU A 46 -11.10 9.50 1.97
C LEU A 46 -12.57 9.24 2.30
N GLU A 47 -13.35 8.78 1.32
CA GLU A 47 -14.73 8.39 1.54
C GLU A 47 -14.81 7.21 2.52
N GLY A 48 -14.04 6.15 2.31
CA GLY A 48 -14.01 5.01 3.22
C GLY A 48 -13.58 5.39 4.65
N TYR A 49 -12.60 6.28 4.77
CA TYR A 49 -12.22 6.89 6.05
C TYR A 49 -13.40 7.64 6.69
N GLY A 50 -14.06 8.52 5.93
CA GLY A 50 -15.19 9.32 6.39
C GLY A 50 -16.37 8.47 6.85
N GLN A 51 -16.68 7.39 6.13
CA GLN A 51 -17.77 6.47 6.50
C GLN A 51 -17.52 5.81 7.86
N ILE A 52 -16.28 5.42 8.17
CA ILE A 52 -15.93 4.86 9.49
C ILE A 52 -16.02 5.89 10.60
N VAL A 53 -15.53 7.10 10.37
CA VAL A 53 -15.56 8.18 11.38
C VAL A 53 -16.99 8.61 11.69
N ALA A 54 -17.88 8.61 10.70
CA ALA A 54 -19.29 8.96 10.87
C ALA A 54 -20.14 7.83 11.46
N ALA A 55 -19.73 6.57 11.30
CA ALA A 55 -20.51 5.42 11.75
C ALA A 55 -20.33 5.09 13.25
N PRO A 56 -21.38 4.58 13.93
CA PRO A 56 -21.31 4.17 15.33
C PRO A 56 -20.34 3.00 15.56
N ASP A 57 -20.20 2.11 14.59
CA ASP A 57 -19.23 1.03 14.55
C ASP A 57 -18.86 0.67 13.09
N ALA A 58 -17.89 -0.23 12.92
CA ALA A 58 -17.42 -0.64 11.59
C ALA A 58 -18.51 -1.36 10.78
N ARG A 59 -19.38 -2.15 11.43
CA ARG A 59 -20.45 -2.90 10.77
C ARG A 59 -21.48 -1.97 10.15
N ALA A 60 -21.83 -0.88 10.85
CA ALA A 60 -22.74 0.13 10.35
C ALA A 60 -22.21 0.91 9.13
N ALA A 61 -20.89 0.92 8.90
CA ALA A 61 -20.29 1.54 7.71
C ALA A 61 -20.29 0.62 6.48
N GLU A 62 -20.38 -0.71 6.65
CA GLU A 62 -20.20 -1.70 5.58
C GLU A 62 -21.11 -1.47 4.37
N PRO A 63 -22.44 -1.22 4.51
CA PRO A 63 -23.29 -1.03 3.34
C PRO A 63 -22.84 0.13 2.45
N ARG A 64 -22.30 1.20 3.06
CA ARG A 64 -21.78 2.36 2.32
C ARG A 64 -20.43 2.07 1.68
N LEU A 65 -19.57 1.31 2.36
CA LEU A 65 -18.31 0.85 1.77
C LEU A 65 -18.54 -0.08 0.57
N GLU A 66 -19.54 -0.95 0.63
CA GLU A 66 -19.89 -1.85 -0.48
C GLU A 66 -20.55 -1.13 -1.66
N ALA A 67 -21.19 0.02 -1.44
CA ALA A 67 -21.76 0.84 -2.50
C ALA A 67 -20.68 1.50 -3.37
N ILE A 68 -19.43 1.61 -2.89
CA ILE A 68 -18.31 2.15 -3.66
C ILE A 68 -18.00 1.20 -4.83
N PRO A 69 -17.76 1.73 -6.05
CA PRO A 69 -17.48 0.91 -7.22
C PRO A 69 -16.37 -0.11 -6.97
N ARG A 70 -16.53 -1.32 -7.52
CA ARG A 70 -15.62 -2.47 -7.32
C ARG A 70 -14.16 -2.13 -7.55
N GLN A 71 -13.86 -1.31 -8.56
CA GLN A 71 -12.51 -0.84 -8.87
C GLN A 71 -11.84 -0.12 -7.70
N PHE A 72 -12.59 0.67 -6.94
CA PHE A 72 -12.06 1.55 -5.90
C PHE A 72 -12.32 1.08 -4.47
N ARG A 73 -13.19 0.08 -4.29
CA ARG A 73 -13.60 -0.42 -2.97
C ARG A 73 -12.43 -0.85 -2.08
N GLY A 74 -11.40 -1.46 -2.65
CA GLY A 74 -10.20 -1.81 -1.88
C GLY A 74 -9.49 -0.61 -1.25
N PHE A 75 -9.43 0.53 -1.96
CA PHE A 75 -8.89 1.79 -1.41
C PHE A 75 -9.80 2.38 -0.34
N ALA A 76 -11.12 2.24 -0.49
CA ALA A 76 -12.05 2.65 0.55
C ALA A 76 -11.87 1.83 1.84
N TYR A 77 -11.64 0.52 1.74
CA TYR A 77 -11.33 -0.30 2.91
C TYR A 77 -9.96 0.01 3.52
N GLU A 78 -8.98 0.44 2.73
CA GLU A 78 -7.70 0.97 3.23
C GLU A 78 -7.94 2.22 4.12
N GLY A 79 -8.72 3.19 3.62
CA GLY A 79 -9.10 4.39 4.36
C GLY A 79 -9.97 4.07 5.58
N ALA A 80 -10.87 3.09 5.46
CA ALA A 80 -11.69 2.61 6.56
C ALA A 80 -10.83 2.03 7.70
N ALA A 81 -9.84 1.20 7.36
CA ALA A 81 -8.91 0.63 8.35
C ALA A 81 -8.04 1.71 9.02
N MET A 82 -7.60 2.71 8.26
CA MET A 82 -6.95 3.90 8.82
C MET A 82 -7.87 4.62 9.82
N GLY A 83 -9.13 4.85 9.46
CA GLY A 83 -10.14 5.47 10.33
C GLY A 83 -10.37 4.67 11.61
N CYS A 84 -10.53 3.35 11.50
CA CYS A 84 -10.66 2.45 12.64
C CYS A 84 -9.46 2.55 13.57
N THR A 85 -8.25 2.48 13.02
CA THR A 85 -7.00 2.53 13.80
C THR A 85 -6.86 3.86 14.54
N ILE A 86 -7.14 4.98 13.88
CA ILE A 86 -7.13 6.31 14.51
C ILE A 86 -8.16 6.39 15.63
N MET A 87 -9.39 5.91 15.40
CA MET A 87 -10.48 5.97 16.39
C MET A 87 -10.24 5.03 17.57
N ASP A 88 -9.61 3.88 17.34
CA ASP A 88 -9.21 2.94 18.38
C ASP A 88 -8.09 3.50 19.28
N ALA A 89 -7.25 4.39 18.75
CA ALA A 89 -6.19 5.04 19.50
C ALA A 89 -6.65 6.23 20.35
N LEU A 90 -7.90 6.72 20.18
CA LEU A 90 -8.40 7.86 20.94
C LEU A 90 -8.79 7.48 22.38
N PRO A 91 -8.58 8.39 23.36
CA PRO A 91 -9.00 8.16 24.74
C PRO A 91 -10.51 7.86 24.85
N GLY A 92 -10.85 6.87 25.68
CA GLY A 92 -12.24 6.42 25.87
C GLY A 92 -12.76 5.48 24.76
N SER A 93 -11.93 5.17 23.76
CA SER A 93 -12.25 4.12 22.81
C SER A 93 -12.18 2.74 23.48
N ARG A 94 -13.00 1.81 22.99
CA ARG A 94 -12.93 0.39 23.39
C ARG A 94 -11.85 -0.38 22.62
N GLY A 95 -11.23 0.22 21.59
CA GLY A 95 -10.20 -0.42 20.77
C GLY A 95 -10.71 -1.62 19.97
N ARG A 96 -11.95 -1.53 19.43
CA ARG A 96 -12.63 -2.67 18.77
C ARG A 96 -13.08 -2.37 17.34
N ARG A 97 -12.80 -1.18 16.79
CA ARG A 97 -13.28 -0.83 15.45
C ARG A 97 -12.50 -1.56 14.37
N LEU A 98 -11.18 -1.64 14.50
CA LEU A 98 -10.34 -2.36 13.54
C LEU A 98 -10.62 -3.86 13.56
N SER A 99 -10.71 -4.47 14.75
CA SER A 99 -11.07 -5.88 14.87
C SER A 99 -12.49 -6.17 14.38
N GLY A 100 -13.44 -5.27 14.64
CA GLY A 100 -14.80 -5.35 14.09
C GLY A 100 -14.83 -5.26 12.56
N LEU A 101 -14.02 -4.38 11.95
CA LEU A 101 -13.90 -4.27 10.50
C LEU A 101 -13.32 -5.54 9.87
N LEU A 102 -12.26 -6.10 10.47
CA LEU A 102 -11.59 -7.32 9.99
C LEU A 102 -12.45 -8.59 10.20
N ALA A 103 -13.27 -8.63 11.25
CA ALA A 103 -14.23 -9.72 11.47
C ALA A 103 -15.44 -9.66 10.52
N GLY A 104 -15.70 -8.49 9.94
CA GLY A 104 -16.73 -8.27 8.92
C GLY A 104 -16.17 -8.37 7.51
N ARG A 105 -16.76 -7.60 6.58
CA ARG A 105 -16.36 -7.61 5.16
C ARG A 105 -14.96 -7.04 4.92
N GLY A 106 -14.45 -6.25 5.86
CA GLY A 106 -13.07 -5.77 5.82
C GLY A 106 -12.02 -6.88 5.91
N GLY A 107 -12.40 -8.09 6.38
CA GLY A 107 -11.52 -9.26 6.35
C GLY A 107 -11.08 -9.67 4.93
N ALA A 108 -11.97 -9.54 3.94
CA ALA A 108 -11.63 -9.75 2.52
C ALA A 108 -10.66 -8.69 1.97
N HIS A 109 -10.46 -7.59 2.70
CA HIS A 109 -9.54 -6.52 2.38
C HIS A 109 -8.34 -6.48 3.33
N THR A 110 -8.00 -7.60 3.99
CA THR A 110 -6.95 -7.66 5.04
C THR A 110 -5.63 -7.03 4.58
N TYR A 111 -5.16 -7.29 3.36
CA TYR A 111 -3.93 -6.67 2.85
C TYR A 111 -4.01 -5.14 2.85
N MET A 112 -5.13 -4.56 2.39
CA MET A 112 -5.35 -3.12 2.40
C MET A 112 -5.59 -2.58 3.81
N ALA A 113 -6.22 -3.36 4.68
CA ALA A 113 -6.42 -2.94 6.06
C ALA A 113 -5.09 -2.75 6.79
N TYR A 114 -4.11 -3.63 6.58
CA TYR A 114 -2.77 -3.50 7.16
C TYR A 114 -2.02 -2.27 6.63
N VAL A 115 -2.16 -1.98 5.33
CA VAL A 115 -1.64 -0.73 4.75
C VAL A 115 -2.29 0.49 5.42
N GLY A 116 -3.60 0.47 5.64
CA GLY A 116 -4.35 1.53 6.35
C GLY A 116 -3.89 1.76 7.79
N ILE A 117 -3.46 0.72 8.52
CA ILE A 117 -2.82 0.86 9.84
C ILE A 117 -1.54 1.69 9.72
N GLY A 118 -0.74 1.46 8.67
CA GLY A 118 0.48 2.22 8.38
C GLY A 118 0.23 3.72 8.17
N TRP A 119 -0.81 4.06 7.41
CA TRP A 119 -1.27 5.43 7.24
C TRP A 119 -1.69 6.08 8.56
N ALA A 120 -2.38 5.35 9.43
CA ALA A 120 -2.73 5.84 10.76
C ALA A 120 -1.47 6.10 11.61
N MET A 121 -0.50 5.18 11.61
CA MET A 121 0.77 5.33 12.34
C MET A 121 1.60 6.52 11.85
N ALA A 122 1.53 6.88 10.57
CA ALA A 122 2.21 8.05 10.04
C ALA A 122 1.65 9.38 10.57
N ARG A 123 0.40 9.39 11.06
CA ARG A 123 -0.28 10.58 11.59
C ARG A 123 -0.41 10.60 13.10
N LEU A 124 -0.45 9.43 13.73
CA LEU A 124 -0.56 9.30 15.18
C LEU A 124 0.77 9.63 15.87
N PRO A 125 0.75 10.32 17.02
CA PRO A 125 1.90 10.36 17.92
C PRO A 125 2.35 8.94 18.30
N ARG A 126 3.66 8.72 18.46
CA ARG A 126 4.23 7.39 18.75
C ARG A 126 3.59 6.68 19.94
N MET A 127 3.21 7.42 20.98
CA MET A 127 2.55 6.86 22.18
C MET A 127 1.16 6.27 21.90
N LEU A 128 0.55 6.62 20.77
CA LEU A 128 -0.77 6.16 20.34
C LEU A 128 -0.68 5.10 19.24
N HIS A 129 0.52 4.63 18.89
CA HIS A 129 0.68 3.58 17.89
C HIS A 129 0.12 2.25 18.42
N PRO A 130 -0.60 1.49 17.59
CA PRO A 130 -1.05 0.16 17.98
C PRO A 130 0.15 -0.76 18.22
N ASP A 131 -0.03 -1.75 19.08
CA ASP A 131 1.00 -2.78 19.31
C ASP A 131 1.04 -3.74 18.11
N VAL A 132 1.99 -3.50 17.20
CA VAL A 132 2.18 -4.29 15.97
C VAL A 132 2.48 -5.77 16.25
N ARG A 133 2.94 -6.12 17.46
CA ARG A 133 3.19 -7.52 17.85
C ARG A 133 1.91 -8.33 18.02
N LYS A 134 0.75 -7.67 18.16
CA LYS A 134 -0.56 -8.29 18.26
C LYS A 134 -1.24 -8.51 16.90
N THR A 135 -0.57 -8.15 15.81
CA THR A 135 -1.06 -8.35 14.44
C THR A 135 -0.45 -9.61 13.82
N ASP A 136 -0.95 -10.03 12.65
CA ASP A 136 -0.42 -11.18 11.91
C ASP A 136 1.09 -10.97 11.64
N PRO A 137 1.97 -11.88 12.09
CA PRO A 137 3.42 -11.70 12.02
C PRO A 137 3.96 -11.64 10.59
N LEU A 138 3.24 -12.22 9.61
CA LEU A 138 3.59 -12.14 8.20
C LEU A 138 3.07 -10.86 7.57
N LEU A 139 1.82 -10.46 7.85
CA LEU A 139 1.21 -9.30 7.19
C LEU A 139 1.57 -7.96 7.83
N ARG A 140 2.07 -7.94 9.08
CA ARG A 140 2.45 -6.70 9.79
C ARG A 140 3.43 -5.82 9.01
N TRP A 141 4.24 -6.38 8.13
CA TRP A 141 5.17 -5.62 7.30
C TRP A 141 4.48 -4.67 6.31
N LEU A 142 3.23 -4.97 5.92
CA LEU A 142 2.40 -4.07 5.11
C LEU A 142 2.02 -2.77 5.85
N ILE A 143 2.14 -2.74 7.18
CA ILE A 143 2.00 -1.52 7.97
C ILE A 143 3.14 -0.54 7.63
N LEU A 144 4.37 -1.05 7.50
CA LEU A 144 5.52 -0.21 7.11
C LEU A 144 5.47 0.17 5.63
N ASP A 145 4.93 -0.68 4.76
CA ASP A 145 4.59 -0.32 3.39
C ASP A 145 3.59 0.87 3.35
N GLY A 146 2.46 0.78 4.06
CA GLY A 146 1.52 1.89 4.15
C GLY A 146 2.11 3.16 4.77
N TYR A 147 2.96 3.01 5.78
CA TYR A 147 3.71 4.14 6.37
C TYR A 147 4.63 4.79 5.34
N GLY A 148 5.42 4.00 4.61
CA GLY A 148 6.33 4.48 3.56
C GLY A 148 5.60 5.19 2.43
N PHE A 149 4.46 4.63 1.99
CA PHE A 149 3.58 5.27 1.03
C PHE A 149 3.15 6.65 1.51
N HIS A 150 2.62 6.73 2.74
CA HIS A 150 2.19 8.01 3.33
C HIS A 150 3.34 9.03 3.35
N GLN A 151 4.53 8.63 3.80
CA GLN A 151 5.67 9.55 3.88
C GLN A 151 6.08 10.08 2.50
N ALA A 152 6.18 9.22 1.49
CA ALA A 152 6.51 9.67 0.13
C ALA A 152 5.39 10.50 -0.52
N TYR A 153 4.13 10.15 -0.26
CA TYR A 153 2.98 10.86 -0.81
C TYR A 153 2.82 12.27 -0.22
N PHE A 154 2.96 12.44 1.09
CA PHE A 154 2.75 13.75 1.75
C PHE A 154 4.03 14.58 1.92
N HIS A 155 5.20 13.96 1.91
CA HIS A 155 6.50 14.61 2.09
C HIS A 155 7.45 14.30 0.92
N THR A 156 6.95 14.47 -0.29
CA THR A 156 7.59 14.12 -1.57
C THR A 156 9.00 14.68 -1.71
N ASP A 157 9.22 15.96 -1.43
CA ASP A 157 10.56 16.57 -1.46
C ASP A 157 11.56 15.86 -0.54
N ARG A 158 11.09 15.40 0.63
CA ARG A 158 11.95 14.78 1.63
C ARG A 158 12.26 13.32 1.31
N PHE A 159 11.27 12.55 0.88
CA PHE A 159 11.39 11.09 0.75
C PHE A 159 11.57 10.60 -0.68
N VAL A 160 11.08 11.34 -1.68
CA VAL A 160 11.27 11.03 -3.10
C VAL A 160 12.49 11.76 -3.63
N HIS A 161 12.51 13.09 -3.60
CA HIS A 161 13.62 13.87 -4.17
C HIS A 161 14.87 13.86 -3.27
N GLY A 162 14.69 14.08 -1.97
CA GLY A 162 15.76 14.03 -0.96
C GLY A 162 16.09 12.63 -0.46
N GLN A 163 15.32 11.61 -0.87
CA GLN A 163 15.56 10.19 -0.59
C GLN A 163 15.82 9.85 0.89
N ARG A 164 15.30 10.64 1.82
CA ARG A 164 15.64 10.53 3.24
C ARG A 164 15.12 9.23 3.85
N ARG A 165 15.90 8.65 4.78
CA ARG A 165 15.48 7.51 5.62
C ARG A 165 15.08 7.98 7.02
N GLU A 166 14.04 7.37 7.57
CA GLU A 166 13.55 7.65 8.91
C GLU A 166 14.41 6.96 9.97
N GLN A 167 15.29 7.67 10.67
CA GLN A 167 16.25 7.05 11.60
C GLN A 167 15.61 6.29 12.79
N LYS A 168 14.37 6.65 13.16
CA LYS A 168 13.67 6.08 14.30
C LYS A 168 12.31 5.58 13.83
N LEU A 169 12.26 4.34 13.38
CA LEU A 169 11.00 3.67 13.06
C LEU A 169 10.34 3.16 14.34
N PRO A 170 9.01 3.24 14.47
CA PRO A 170 8.26 2.64 15.58
C PRO A 170 8.14 1.13 15.37
N TRP A 171 9.28 0.44 15.36
CA TRP A 171 9.39 -1.00 15.09
C TRP A 171 10.34 -1.67 16.09
N PRO A 172 10.20 -2.98 16.39
CA PRO A 172 11.15 -3.71 17.22
C PRO A 172 12.61 -3.52 16.74
N GLN A 173 13.51 -3.23 17.68
CA GLN A 173 14.88 -2.79 17.37
C GLN A 173 15.70 -3.84 16.61
N ASP A 174 15.51 -5.11 16.96
CA ASP A 174 16.10 -6.30 16.33
C ASP A 174 15.69 -6.45 14.85
N GLN A 175 14.63 -5.78 14.42
CA GLN A 175 14.07 -5.86 13.07
C GLN A 175 14.23 -4.57 12.25
N THR A 176 14.98 -3.59 12.78
CA THR A 176 15.13 -2.26 12.17
C THR A 176 15.72 -2.31 10.76
N SER A 177 16.67 -3.21 10.51
CA SER A 177 17.33 -3.33 9.20
C SER A 177 16.33 -3.65 8.09
N TYR A 178 15.44 -4.62 8.31
CA TYR A 178 14.39 -4.96 7.35
C TYR A 178 13.22 -3.98 7.37
N ALA A 179 12.94 -3.32 8.49
CA ALA A 179 11.88 -2.31 8.57
C ALA A 179 12.06 -1.19 7.52
N HIS A 180 13.29 -0.75 7.26
CA HIS A 180 13.58 0.22 6.21
C HIS A 180 13.26 -0.30 4.80
N ARG A 181 13.45 -1.60 4.54
CA ARG A 181 13.12 -2.23 3.26
C ARG A 181 11.61 -2.27 3.03
N ALA A 182 10.83 -2.57 4.07
CA ALA A 182 9.37 -2.51 4.02
C ALA A 182 8.85 -1.07 3.78
N VAL A 183 9.50 -0.07 4.37
CA VAL A 183 9.20 1.34 4.07
C VAL A 183 9.49 1.68 2.60
N ASP A 184 10.61 1.19 2.05
CA ASP A 184 10.97 1.42 0.64
C ASP A 184 9.97 0.78 -0.35
N GLN A 185 9.31 -0.33 0.01
CA GLN A 185 8.19 -0.89 -0.78
C GLN A 185 7.02 0.10 -0.88
N GLY A 186 6.66 0.71 0.25
CA GLY A 186 5.65 1.76 0.31
C GLY A 186 6.01 2.99 -0.51
N ILE A 187 7.26 3.42 -0.43
CA ILE A 187 7.78 4.53 -1.24
C ILE A 187 7.66 4.18 -2.72
N GLY A 188 8.02 2.96 -3.12
CA GLY A 188 7.90 2.46 -4.49
C GLY A 188 6.47 2.56 -5.02
N ARG A 189 5.49 2.14 -4.22
CA ARG A 189 4.07 2.33 -4.56
C ARG A 189 3.73 3.81 -4.76
N ALA A 190 4.21 4.69 -3.89
CA ALA A 190 3.95 6.12 -4.00
C ALA A 190 4.62 6.76 -5.23
N LEU A 191 5.77 6.26 -5.70
CA LEU A 191 6.41 6.75 -6.93
C LEU A 191 5.47 6.64 -8.15
N TRP A 192 4.61 5.61 -8.20
CA TRP A 192 3.59 5.49 -9.25
C TRP A 192 2.61 6.68 -9.28
N PHE A 193 2.20 7.15 -8.10
CA PHE A 193 1.29 8.29 -7.95
C PHE A 193 2.02 9.62 -8.19
N VAL A 194 3.24 9.78 -7.67
CA VAL A 194 4.07 10.97 -7.86
C VAL A 194 4.43 11.15 -9.33
N GLY A 195 4.74 10.04 -10.02
CA GLY A 195 4.98 9.99 -11.45
C GLY A 195 3.71 10.06 -12.30
N GLY A 196 2.52 10.12 -11.70
CA GLY A 196 1.27 10.29 -12.45
C GLY A 196 0.95 9.13 -13.40
N THR A 197 1.38 7.91 -13.06
CA THR A 197 1.33 6.70 -13.91
C THR A 197 2.11 6.77 -15.22
N ASP A 198 3.00 7.76 -15.37
CA ASP A 198 3.94 7.91 -16.49
C ASP A 198 5.16 7.02 -16.23
N VAL A 199 5.27 5.94 -17.03
CA VAL A 199 6.27 4.89 -16.82
C VAL A 199 7.70 5.44 -16.89
N ASP A 200 8.00 6.34 -17.81
CA ASP A 200 9.34 6.92 -17.94
C ASP A 200 9.68 7.80 -16.73
N THR A 201 8.70 8.57 -16.24
CA THR A 201 8.86 9.36 -15.02
C THR A 201 9.07 8.47 -13.80
N VAL A 202 8.29 7.40 -13.64
CA VAL A 202 8.42 6.45 -12.54
C VAL A 202 9.79 5.74 -12.57
N LEU A 203 10.25 5.34 -13.75
CA LEU A 203 11.57 4.73 -13.94
C LEU A 203 12.70 5.71 -13.58
N ALA A 204 12.58 6.98 -13.98
CA ALA A 204 13.55 8.03 -13.63
C ALA A 204 13.59 8.27 -12.11
N LEU A 205 12.42 8.41 -11.47
CA LEU A 205 12.32 8.57 -10.02
C LEU A 205 12.94 7.38 -9.28
N THR A 206 12.64 6.15 -9.71
CA THR A 206 13.16 4.92 -9.09
C THR A 206 14.68 4.81 -9.28
N SER A 207 15.18 5.14 -10.46
CA SER A 207 16.61 5.07 -10.80
C SER A 207 17.45 6.11 -10.05
N ALA A 208 16.85 7.21 -9.59
CA ALA A 208 17.54 8.20 -8.78
C ALA A 208 17.98 7.66 -7.41
N PHE A 209 17.28 6.64 -6.87
CA PHE A 209 17.63 6.04 -5.58
C PHE A 209 18.91 5.20 -5.66
N ALA A 210 19.60 5.05 -4.52
CA ALA A 210 20.74 4.15 -4.39
C ALA A 210 20.37 2.70 -4.80
N PRO A 211 21.23 1.96 -5.54
CA PRO A 211 20.92 0.61 -6.04
C PRO A 211 20.36 -0.35 -4.97
N ALA A 212 20.92 -0.32 -3.76
CA ALA A 212 20.48 -1.15 -2.63
C ALA A 212 19.00 -0.94 -2.20
N ARG A 213 18.32 0.10 -2.67
CA ARG A 213 16.89 0.38 -2.40
C ARG A 213 15.98 0.00 -3.55
N ARG A 214 16.53 -0.11 -4.76
CA ARG A 214 15.73 -0.19 -5.99
C ARG A 214 14.90 -1.46 -6.06
N GLY A 215 15.39 -2.59 -5.55
CA GLY A 215 14.61 -3.83 -5.50
C GLY A 215 13.30 -3.67 -4.72
N ASP A 216 13.34 -3.05 -3.54
CA ASP A 216 12.14 -2.80 -2.74
C ASP A 216 11.23 -1.75 -3.40
N LEU A 217 11.79 -0.71 -4.01
CA LEU A 217 11.03 0.29 -4.76
C LEU A 217 10.31 -0.33 -5.97
N PHE A 218 10.98 -1.16 -6.77
CA PHE A 218 10.38 -1.83 -7.93
C PHE A 218 9.27 -2.80 -7.53
N SER A 219 9.40 -3.48 -6.38
CA SER A 219 8.30 -4.26 -5.80
C SER A 219 7.08 -3.39 -5.51
N GLY A 220 7.27 -2.20 -4.92
CA GLY A 220 6.19 -1.24 -4.74
C GLY A 220 5.58 -0.73 -6.05
N VAL A 221 6.42 -0.41 -7.05
CA VAL A 221 5.98 0.05 -8.37
C VAL A 221 5.13 -1.00 -9.07
N GLY A 222 5.55 -2.27 -9.07
CA GLY A 222 4.80 -3.37 -9.70
C GLY A 222 3.45 -3.61 -9.05
N LEU A 223 3.40 -3.48 -7.72
CA LEU A 223 2.15 -3.54 -6.95
C LEU A 223 1.21 -2.39 -7.35
N ALA A 224 1.70 -1.14 -7.35
CA ALA A 224 0.87 0.01 -7.71
C ALA A 224 0.40 -0.02 -9.17
N ALA A 225 1.27 -0.37 -10.12
CA ALA A 225 0.91 -0.51 -11.54
C ALA A 225 -0.23 -1.53 -11.76
N THR A 226 -0.27 -2.60 -10.96
CA THR A 226 -1.29 -3.66 -11.07
C THR A 226 -2.55 -3.36 -10.26
N TYR A 227 -2.40 -2.83 -9.04
CA TYR A 227 -3.52 -2.59 -8.14
C TYR A 227 -4.27 -1.30 -8.48
N ALA A 228 -3.55 -0.20 -8.74
CA ALA A 228 -4.12 1.10 -9.09
C ALA A 228 -4.39 1.23 -10.59
N GLY A 229 -3.54 0.64 -11.43
CA GLY A 229 -3.64 0.78 -12.89
C GLY A 229 -3.14 2.13 -13.39
N GLY A 230 -3.65 2.54 -14.56
CA GLY A 230 -3.34 3.83 -15.19
C GLY A 230 -2.21 3.79 -16.21
N ALA A 231 -1.74 2.60 -16.58
CA ALA A 231 -0.85 2.37 -17.71
C ALA A 231 -1.46 1.36 -18.68
N ASP A 232 -1.17 1.52 -19.97
CA ASP A 232 -1.57 0.58 -21.03
C ASP A 232 -0.57 -0.59 -21.17
N ALA A 233 -0.84 -1.50 -22.12
CA ALA A 233 -0.03 -2.69 -22.34
C ALA A 233 1.42 -2.36 -22.74
N ASP A 234 1.63 -1.37 -23.60
CA ASP A 234 2.95 -1.00 -24.11
C ASP A 234 3.77 -0.29 -23.03
N GLU A 235 3.12 0.57 -22.24
CA GLU A 235 3.71 1.18 -21.05
C GLU A 235 4.13 0.14 -20.02
N LEU A 236 3.28 -0.85 -19.72
CA LEU A 236 3.58 -1.93 -18.77
C LEU A 236 4.69 -2.86 -19.28
N LEU A 237 4.71 -3.16 -20.59
CA LEU A 237 5.79 -3.93 -21.20
C LEU A 237 7.12 -3.18 -21.08
N ARG A 238 7.13 -1.88 -21.38
CA ARG A 238 8.30 -1.00 -21.20
C ARG A 238 8.77 -0.97 -19.75
N LEU A 239 7.85 -0.87 -18.79
CA LEU A 239 8.16 -0.94 -17.35
C LEU A 239 8.86 -2.26 -17.00
N ARG A 240 8.35 -3.39 -17.50
CA ARG A 240 8.91 -4.73 -17.28
C ARG A 240 10.32 -4.86 -17.83
N GLU A 241 10.55 -4.39 -19.06
CA GLU A 241 11.86 -4.45 -19.72
C GLU A 241 12.88 -3.54 -19.03
N ARG A 242 12.47 -2.32 -18.69
CA ARG A 242 13.34 -1.30 -18.11
C ARG A 242 13.63 -1.51 -16.62
N ALA A 243 12.92 -2.39 -15.93
CA ALA A 243 13.24 -2.80 -14.57
C ALA A 243 14.60 -3.53 -14.46
N GLY A 244 15.09 -4.13 -15.56
CA GLY A 244 16.41 -4.76 -15.62
C GLY A 244 16.58 -5.86 -14.57
N GLU A 245 17.67 -5.78 -13.79
CA GLU A 245 17.97 -6.73 -12.69
C GLU A 245 16.88 -6.77 -11.60
N TYR A 246 16.06 -5.70 -11.48
CA TYR A 246 14.98 -5.61 -10.49
C TYR A 246 13.64 -6.14 -11.00
N ARG A 247 13.61 -6.72 -12.22
CA ARG A 247 12.43 -7.36 -12.79
C ARG A 247 11.79 -8.37 -11.83
N PRO A 248 12.52 -9.28 -11.13
CA PRO A 248 11.90 -10.24 -10.22
C PRO A 248 11.07 -9.58 -9.12
N GLN A 249 11.54 -8.46 -8.57
CA GLN A 249 10.83 -7.70 -7.54
C GLN A 249 9.61 -6.98 -8.11
N LEU A 250 9.71 -6.41 -9.32
CA LEU A 250 8.55 -5.83 -10.03
C LEU A 250 7.44 -6.88 -10.23
N LEU A 251 7.79 -8.07 -10.70
CA LEU A 251 6.84 -9.17 -10.91
C LEU A 251 6.21 -9.61 -9.59
N GLN A 252 7.01 -9.77 -8.55
CA GLN A 252 6.53 -10.07 -7.20
C GLN A 252 5.49 -9.06 -6.72
N GLY A 253 5.74 -7.77 -6.91
CA GLY A 253 4.79 -6.71 -6.58
C GLY A 253 3.46 -6.86 -7.33
N SER A 254 3.53 -7.12 -8.64
CA SER A 254 2.36 -7.35 -9.49
C SER A 254 1.54 -8.56 -9.04
N ALA A 255 2.19 -9.70 -8.75
CA ALA A 255 1.51 -10.88 -8.24
C ALA A 255 0.87 -10.66 -6.87
N PHE A 256 1.50 -9.84 -6.02
CA PHE A 256 0.93 -9.48 -4.71
C PHE A 256 -0.33 -8.61 -4.85
N ALA A 257 -0.34 -7.68 -5.81
CA ALA A 257 -1.53 -6.91 -6.16
C ALA A 257 -2.65 -7.79 -6.72
N ALA A 258 -2.32 -8.76 -7.56
CA ALA A 258 -3.27 -9.75 -8.07
C ALA A 258 -3.89 -10.57 -6.93
N GLU A 259 -3.08 -11.09 -6.00
CA GLU A 259 -3.55 -11.79 -4.80
C GLU A 259 -4.47 -10.91 -3.95
N ALA A 260 -4.11 -9.63 -3.72
CA ALA A 260 -4.96 -8.74 -2.95
C ALA A 260 -6.31 -8.46 -3.62
N ARG A 261 -6.34 -8.38 -4.95
CA ARG A 261 -7.58 -8.21 -5.74
C ARG A 261 -8.42 -9.49 -5.78
N GLU A 262 -7.80 -10.65 -6.01
CA GLU A 262 -8.45 -11.96 -6.03
C GLU A 262 -9.04 -12.32 -4.66
N HIS A 263 -8.27 -12.15 -3.59
CA HIS A 263 -8.73 -12.41 -2.22
C HIS A 263 -9.96 -11.55 -1.84
N ALA A 264 -10.00 -10.31 -2.32
CA ALA A 264 -11.13 -9.40 -2.12
C ALA A 264 -12.32 -9.67 -3.07
N GLY A 265 -12.17 -10.59 -4.03
CA GLY A 265 -13.13 -10.77 -5.12
C GLY A 265 -13.31 -9.50 -5.95
N LEU A 266 -12.25 -8.71 -6.14
CA LEU A 266 -12.20 -7.41 -6.82
C LEU A 266 -11.28 -7.40 -8.05
N THR A 267 -11.09 -8.52 -8.71
CA THR A 267 -10.40 -8.57 -10.00
C THR A 267 -11.16 -7.77 -11.04
N VAL A 268 -10.47 -6.83 -11.66
CA VAL A 268 -10.99 -5.83 -12.61
C VAL A 268 -10.11 -5.77 -13.86
N PRO A 269 -10.58 -5.18 -14.98
CA PRO A 269 -9.87 -5.25 -16.26
C PRO A 269 -8.41 -4.79 -16.22
N HIS A 270 -8.08 -3.72 -15.47
CA HIS A 270 -6.70 -3.25 -15.38
C HIS A 270 -5.80 -4.16 -14.55
N THR A 271 -6.35 -4.87 -13.55
CA THR A 271 -5.60 -5.88 -12.78
C THR A 271 -5.22 -7.03 -13.70
N ARG A 272 -6.18 -7.51 -14.51
CA ARG A 272 -5.96 -8.53 -15.53
C ARG A 272 -4.84 -8.12 -16.50
N LEU A 273 -4.98 -6.94 -17.13
CA LEU A 273 -4.00 -6.42 -18.07
C LEU A 273 -2.59 -6.36 -17.46
N ALA A 274 -2.44 -5.79 -16.27
CA ALA A 274 -1.13 -5.67 -15.64
C ALA A 274 -0.55 -7.02 -15.19
N THR A 275 -1.35 -7.96 -14.68
CA THR A 275 -0.84 -9.29 -14.33
C THR A 275 -0.41 -10.08 -15.57
N GLU A 276 -1.19 -10.02 -16.65
CA GLU A 276 -0.84 -10.68 -17.92
C GLU A 276 0.44 -10.10 -18.50
N VAL A 277 0.56 -8.77 -18.59
CA VAL A 277 1.75 -8.12 -19.18
C VAL A 277 2.98 -8.26 -18.29
N LEU A 278 2.86 -8.07 -16.97
CA LEU A 278 4.00 -8.13 -16.07
C LEU A 278 4.39 -9.58 -15.79
N CYS A 279 3.46 -10.38 -15.26
CA CYS A 279 3.73 -11.74 -14.77
C CYS A 279 3.61 -12.82 -15.85
N GLY A 280 2.99 -12.53 -17.00
CA GLY A 280 2.69 -13.57 -18.01
C GLY A 280 1.64 -14.58 -17.54
N MET A 281 0.77 -14.18 -16.62
CA MET A 281 -0.20 -15.05 -15.94
C MET A 281 -1.56 -14.37 -15.83
N GLU A 282 -2.61 -15.18 -15.68
CA GLU A 282 -3.91 -14.72 -15.23
C GLU A 282 -3.85 -14.28 -13.74
N PRO A 283 -4.69 -13.32 -13.30
CA PRO A 283 -4.72 -12.88 -11.90
C PRO A 283 -4.84 -14.01 -10.88
N HIS A 284 -5.71 -14.99 -11.13
CA HIS A 284 -5.92 -16.13 -10.23
C HIS A 284 -4.71 -17.07 -10.14
N GLU A 285 -3.90 -17.18 -11.19
CA GLU A 285 -2.68 -17.97 -11.21
C GLU A 285 -1.56 -17.30 -10.41
N ALA A 286 -1.35 -15.99 -10.62
CA ALA A 286 -0.39 -15.21 -9.84
C ALA A 286 -0.78 -15.18 -8.36
N ALA A 287 -2.07 -15.08 -8.07
CA ALA A 287 -2.61 -15.18 -6.71
C ALA A 287 -2.34 -16.57 -6.08
N ARG A 288 -2.50 -17.65 -6.86
CA ARG A 288 -2.15 -19.00 -6.40
C ARG A 288 -0.66 -19.11 -6.06
N VAL A 289 0.24 -18.57 -6.87
CA VAL A 289 1.69 -18.52 -6.57
C VAL A 289 1.94 -17.84 -5.22
N CYS A 290 1.30 -16.70 -4.96
CA CYS A 290 1.39 -16.02 -3.66
C CYS A 290 0.95 -16.92 -2.51
N ARG A 291 -0.17 -17.65 -2.64
CA ARG A 291 -0.67 -18.52 -1.58
C ARG A 291 0.20 -19.76 -1.34
N GLU A 292 0.67 -20.41 -2.41
CA GLU A 292 1.47 -21.65 -2.32
C GLU A 292 2.89 -21.40 -1.81
N THR A 293 3.45 -20.22 -2.07
CA THR A 293 4.80 -19.85 -1.60
C THR A 293 4.82 -19.29 -0.17
N ARG A 294 3.65 -19.09 0.45
CA ARG A 294 3.52 -18.55 1.81
C ARG A 294 4.29 -19.44 2.81
N PRO A 295 5.21 -18.89 3.61
CA PRO A 295 5.99 -19.68 4.56
C PRO A 295 5.13 -20.16 5.73
N GLY A 296 5.35 -21.41 6.16
CA GLY A 296 4.66 -22.04 7.30
C GLY A 296 5.38 -21.93 8.65
N VAL A 297 6.55 -21.29 8.72
CA VAL A 297 7.43 -21.27 9.91
C VAL A 297 7.73 -19.81 10.31
N PRO A 298 7.83 -19.48 11.61
CA PRO A 298 8.15 -18.13 12.10
C PRO A 298 9.54 -17.62 11.64
N ASP A 299 9.71 -16.29 11.77
CA ASP A 299 10.87 -15.50 11.35
C ASP A 299 12.21 -16.17 11.72
N ARG A 300 13.14 -16.29 10.75
CA ARG A 300 14.56 -16.54 11.06
C ARG A 300 15.17 -15.24 11.58
N VAL A 301 16.12 -15.35 12.51
CA VAL A 301 16.74 -14.21 13.23
C VAL A 301 17.19 -13.08 12.28
N ASP A 302 17.68 -13.43 11.08
CA ASP A 302 18.24 -12.45 10.14
C ASP A 302 17.34 -12.11 8.95
N THR A 303 16.24 -12.84 8.72
CA THR A 303 15.36 -12.61 7.56
C THR A 303 13.90 -12.92 7.93
N PRO A 304 13.02 -11.92 7.93
CA PRO A 304 11.60 -12.13 8.22
C PRO A 304 10.95 -13.10 7.24
N ALA A 305 9.95 -13.85 7.72
CA ALA A 305 9.16 -14.74 6.88
C ALA A 305 8.53 -13.98 5.69
N TYR A 306 8.20 -12.70 5.89
CA TYR A 306 7.69 -11.84 4.82
C TYR A 306 8.70 -11.62 3.68
N GLU A 307 9.98 -11.44 3.98
CA GLU A 307 11.01 -11.35 2.94
C GLU A 307 11.18 -12.69 2.22
N THR A 308 11.19 -13.78 2.99
CA THR A 308 11.25 -15.14 2.42
C THR A 308 10.09 -15.37 1.45
N TRP A 309 8.89 -14.91 1.81
CA TRP A 309 7.71 -14.99 0.96
C TRP A 309 7.88 -14.21 -0.34
N ARG A 310 8.32 -12.95 -0.26
CA ARG A 310 8.60 -12.11 -1.43
C ARG A 310 9.64 -12.75 -2.35
N GLN A 311 10.74 -13.28 -1.79
CA GLN A 311 11.78 -13.94 -2.57
C GLN A 311 11.27 -15.20 -3.28
N ARG A 312 10.44 -16.01 -2.61
CA ARG A 312 9.83 -17.21 -3.23
C ARG A 312 8.87 -16.85 -4.36
N ILE A 313 8.04 -15.83 -4.19
CA ILE A 313 7.17 -15.32 -5.26
C ILE A 313 8.04 -14.85 -6.43
N ALA A 314 9.05 -14.01 -6.17
CA ALA A 314 9.94 -13.51 -7.21
C ALA A 314 10.64 -14.64 -7.98
N GLY A 315 11.14 -15.66 -7.27
CA GLY A 315 11.77 -16.83 -7.87
C GLY A 315 10.79 -17.66 -8.71
N ALA A 316 9.54 -17.84 -8.27
CA ALA A 316 8.52 -18.59 -8.99
C ALA A 316 8.02 -17.89 -10.27
N LEU A 317 8.16 -16.56 -10.35
CA LEU A 317 7.71 -15.75 -11.50
C LEU A 317 8.81 -15.48 -12.53
N VAL A 318 10.06 -15.82 -12.22
CA VAL A 318 11.16 -15.76 -13.19
C VAL A 318 11.29 -17.16 -13.80
N PRO A 319 11.12 -17.33 -15.12
CA PRO A 319 11.36 -18.61 -15.76
C PRO A 319 12.80 -19.06 -15.52
N ASP A 320 13.00 -20.34 -15.20
CA ASP A 320 14.33 -20.95 -15.19
C ASP A 320 15.00 -20.70 -16.56
N GLY A 321 16.05 -19.88 -16.58
CA GLY A 321 17.00 -19.84 -17.71
C GLY A 321 16.97 -18.67 -18.69
N ARG A 322 16.68 -17.43 -18.28
CA ARG A 322 17.07 -16.23 -19.08
C ARG A 322 17.68 -15.13 -18.21
N CYS A 323 18.96 -15.32 -17.90
CA CYS A 323 19.92 -14.23 -17.67
C CYS A 323 20.24 -13.55 -19.01
#